data_AF-X6I952-F1
#
_entry.id   AF-X6I952-F1
#
_cell.length_a   1.000
_cell.length_b   1.000
_cell.length_c   1.000
_cell.angle_alpha   90.00
_cell.angle_beta   90.00
_cell.angle_gamma   90.00
#
_symmetry.space_group_name_H-M   'P 1'
#
loop_
_entity.id
_entity.type
_entity.pdbx_description
1 polymer ?
#
loop_
_entity_poly.entity_id
_entity_poly.type
_entity_poly.pdbx_seq_one_letter_code
_entity_poly.pdbx_strand_id
1 'polypeptide(L)'
;MTTVLNAKGIPLPYTGASTHWFSATGGAPYRYGTSGNDSFWGDTNVKVTMYGGAGDDYYHLYSTINKAVENYGAGVDTIDTWMSYKLPANFENLVVTGDGHYAFGNGQDNIITGGAGSQTLDGGKGNDVLIGGAGADTFIITKGNGSDLISDFGATDTVRLNGYAFTSFEAVHANMVQVGSNVQLNLGSSEVLVFHNTTIDKFQPGQFELPIDKTGMTLSFNDDFNTLRLWNGQSGIWDSNFWWGAQNGSSQPQNGELQWYIDANYAPTSSVHPFSVASGVLTITAAHAPDDIKPLINNYEYTSGILTTHDTFSQTYGYFEMRADLPENAGAWPAFWLLPEDGSWPPELDVIEMYGQNPNALLMTAHTNETGTHTTVGSTVNVSNTDGYHTYGLLWTPDKLVWTYDGVQVAEAATPSDMNKPMYMLVDLAVGGQAGAPPDHLATPAQMKIDYIHAYTLNDLQQSHLSTTAEHAV
;
A
#
# COMPACT_ATOMS: atom_id res chain seq x y z
N MET A 1 18.89 -32.73 -6.78
CA MET A 1 18.30 -31.43 -6.43
C MET A 1 16.82 -31.51 -6.75
N THR A 2 15.95 -31.26 -5.78
CA THR A 2 14.49 -31.27 -5.99
C THR A 2 14.12 -29.98 -6.71
N THR A 3 13.19 -30.03 -7.66
CA THR A 3 12.79 -28.86 -8.47
C THR A 3 11.28 -28.78 -8.60
N VAL A 4 10.77 -27.58 -8.82
CA VAL A 4 9.39 -27.29 -9.26
C VAL A 4 9.44 -26.60 -10.62
N LEU A 5 8.45 -26.81 -11.49
CA LEU A 5 8.39 -26.10 -12.78
C LEU A 5 7.66 -24.77 -12.60
N ASN A 6 8.21 -23.68 -13.14
CA ASN A 6 7.49 -22.41 -13.23
C ASN A 6 6.48 -22.39 -14.39
N ALA A 7 5.81 -21.26 -14.60
CA ALA A 7 4.80 -21.11 -15.65
C ALA A 7 5.31 -21.33 -17.08
N LYS A 8 6.63 -21.20 -17.31
CA LYS A 8 7.28 -21.45 -18.60
C LYS A 8 7.79 -22.89 -18.74
N GLY A 9 7.56 -23.74 -17.74
CA GLY A 9 8.06 -25.12 -17.71
C GLY A 9 9.56 -25.22 -17.44
N ILE A 10 10.17 -24.17 -16.88
CA ILE A 10 11.58 -24.14 -16.48
C ILE A 10 11.68 -24.67 -15.04
N PRO A 11 12.56 -25.65 -14.75
CA PRO A 11 12.77 -26.12 -13.38
C PRO A 11 13.47 -25.06 -12.51
N LEU A 12 12.84 -24.70 -11.39
CA LEU A 12 13.43 -23.94 -10.30
C LEU A 12 13.87 -24.90 -9.18
N PRO A 13 15.13 -24.82 -8.72
CA PRO A 13 15.65 -25.69 -7.67
C PRO A 13 15.24 -25.24 -6.27
N TYR A 14 14.96 -26.20 -5.40
CA TYR A 14 14.98 -25.98 -3.95
C TYR A 14 16.41 -26.08 -3.42
N THR A 15 16.70 -25.34 -2.35
CA THR A 15 17.96 -25.41 -1.60
C THR A 15 18.33 -26.86 -1.24
N GLY A 16 19.58 -27.24 -1.51
CA GLY A 16 20.10 -28.56 -1.20
C GLY A 16 20.21 -28.83 0.31
N ALA A 17 20.32 -30.11 0.68
CA ALA A 17 20.37 -30.50 2.08
C ALA A 17 21.64 -29.96 2.79
N SER A 18 21.45 -29.38 3.97
CA SER A 18 22.54 -28.83 4.78
C SER A 18 23.51 -29.90 5.26
N THR A 19 24.78 -29.51 5.29
CA THR A 19 25.92 -30.32 5.75
C THR A 19 26.60 -29.74 6.99
N HIS A 20 26.37 -28.45 7.29
CA HIS A 20 26.77 -27.83 8.56
C HIS A 20 25.66 -26.94 9.15
N TRP A 21 25.78 -26.63 10.44
CA TRP A 21 24.78 -25.92 11.23
C TRP A 21 25.45 -24.85 12.09
N PHE A 22 24.96 -23.62 12.00
CA PHE A 22 25.50 -22.44 12.67
C PHE A 22 24.42 -21.75 13.50
N SER A 23 24.74 -21.49 14.77
CA SER A 23 23.91 -20.66 15.64
C SER A 23 24.56 -19.28 15.80
N ALA A 24 23.83 -18.23 15.45
CA ALA A 24 24.29 -16.85 15.54
C ALA A 24 23.90 -16.19 16.89
N THR A 25 24.21 -16.88 17.98
CA THR A 25 23.89 -16.47 19.37
C THR A 25 24.96 -15.61 20.05
N GLY A 26 26.19 -15.57 19.51
CA GLY A 26 27.26 -14.73 20.04
C GLY A 26 27.27 -13.33 19.40
N GLY A 27 27.51 -12.28 20.19
CA GLY A 27 27.45 -10.86 19.78
C GLY A 27 28.45 -10.37 18.72
N ALA A 28 29.04 -11.26 17.92
CA ALA A 28 29.81 -10.85 16.75
C ALA A 28 28.86 -10.40 15.63
N PRO A 29 29.14 -9.27 14.96
CA PRO A 29 28.23 -8.72 13.95
C PRO A 29 28.12 -9.55 12.68
N TYR A 30 29.04 -10.50 12.46
CA TYR A 30 29.13 -11.31 11.25
C TYR A 30 29.26 -12.80 11.55
N ARG A 31 28.62 -13.63 10.73
CA ARG A 31 28.79 -15.08 10.70
C ARG A 31 29.02 -15.56 9.28
N TYR A 32 30.06 -16.36 9.12
CA TYR A 32 30.49 -16.92 7.85
C TYR A 32 30.36 -18.44 7.92
N GLY A 33 29.78 -19.03 6.88
CA GLY A 33 29.71 -20.46 6.67
C GLY A 33 30.97 -21.02 6.02
N THR A 34 30.75 -22.13 5.34
CA THR A 34 31.73 -22.95 4.64
C THR A 34 31.57 -22.77 3.13
N SER A 35 32.12 -23.66 2.32
CA SER A 35 31.84 -23.72 0.88
C SER A 35 30.77 -24.76 0.52
N GLY A 36 30.20 -25.43 1.51
CA GLY A 36 29.12 -26.40 1.35
C GLY A 36 27.81 -25.84 1.89
N ASN A 37 26.75 -26.63 1.75
CA ASN A 37 25.40 -26.25 2.15
C ASN A 37 25.31 -26.11 3.68
N ASP A 38 24.92 -24.94 4.16
CA ASP A 38 24.92 -24.60 5.57
C ASP A 38 23.54 -24.09 6.03
N SER A 39 23.18 -24.37 7.28
CA SER A 39 22.01 -23.74 7.90
C SER A 39 22.41 -22.77 9.01
N PHE A 40 21.78 -21.60 9.02
CA PHE A 40 22.01 -20.55 10.00
C PHE A 40 20.76 -20.24 10.81
N TRP A 41 20.91 -20.09 12.13
CA TRP A 41 19.86 -19.60 13.03
C TRP A 41 20.26 -18.25 13.63
N GLY A 42 19.57 -17.19 13.23
CA GLY A 42 19.68 -15.85 13.81
C GLY A 42 19.07 -15.79 15.22
N ASP A 43 19.78 -15.26 16.21
CA ASP A 43 19.19 -15.01 17.54
C ASP A 43 18.40 -13.69 17.53
N THR A 44 17.25 -13.66 18.23
CA THR A 44 16.35 -12.51 18.27
C THR A 44 16.97 -11.26 18.90
N ASN A 45 17.97 -11.42 19.76
CA ASN A 45 18.65 -10.35 20.50
C ASN A 45 20.02 -9.99 19.91
N VAL A 46 20.45 -10.67 18.85
CA VAL A 46 21.78 -10.47 18.26
C VAL A 46 21.65 -9.86 16.88
N LYS A 47 22.17 -8.64 16.73
CA LYS A 47 22.37 -8.04 15.41
C LYS A 47 23.50 -8.79 14.69
N VAL A 48 23.14 -9.58 13.69
CA VAL A 48 24.07 -10.42 12.92
C VAL A 48 23.79 -10.33 11.44
N THR A 49 24.86 -10.33 10.63
CA THR A 49 24.81 -10.55 9.18
C THR A 49 25.47 -11.88 8.85
N MET A 50 24.75 -12.74 8.13
CA MET A 50 25.13 -14.12 7.82
C MET A 50 25.51 -14.24 6.34
N TYR A 51 26.62 -14.93 6.08
CA TYR A 51 27.17 -15.22 4.75
C TYR A 51 27.40 -16.72 4.67
N GLY A 52 26.66 -17.42 3.82
CA GLY A 52 26.68 -18.87 3.75
C GLY A 52 27.87 -19.40 2.97
N GLY A 53 28.06 -18.99 1.72
CA GLY A 53 29.27 -19.33 0.99
C GLY A 53 29.04 -19.50 -0.50
N ALA A 54 29.39 -20.67 -1.02
CA ALA A 54 29.19 -21.09 -2.40
C ALA A 54 28.32 -22.37 -2.50
N GLY A 55 27.75 -22.80 -1.38
CA GLY A 55 26.83 -23.93 -1.31
C GLY A 55 25.39 -23.44 -1.23
N ASP A 56 24.44 -24.37 -1.26
CA ASP A 56 23.03 -24.03 -1.09
C ASP A 56 22.75 -23.83 0.41
N ASP A 57 22.53 -22.60 0.87
CA ASP A 57 22.40 -22.30 2.29
C ASP A 57 20.96 -21.94 2.70
N TYR A 58 20.67 -22.13 3.98
CA TYR A 58 19.35 -21.91 4.57
C TYR A 58 19.46 -20.97 5.76
N TYR A 59 18.83 -19.80 5.69
CA TYR A 59 18.93 -18.73 6.68
C TYR A 59 17.61 -18.57 7.44
N HIS A 60 17.57 -19.03 8.69
CA HIS A 60 16.45 -18.80 9.60
C HIS A 60 16.61 -17.44 10.29
N LEU A 61 15.77 -16.47 9.90
CA LEU A 61 15.76 -15.11 10.47
C LEU A 61 14.63 -14.98 11.49
N TYR A 62 14.99 -14.81 12.77
CA TYR A 62 14.00 -14.69 13.85
C TYR A 62 13.72 -13.26 14.30
N SER A 63 14.44 -12.27 13.79
CA SER A 63 14.24 -10.85 14.11
C SER A 63 14.68 -9.94 12.96
N THR A 64 14.08 -8.76 12.84
CA THR A 64 14.39 -7.76 11.81
C THR A 64 15.83 -7.22 11.89
N ILE A 65 16.53 -7.48 13.01
CA ILE A 65 17.95 -7.15 13.18
C ILE A 65 18.90 -8.24 12.66
N ASN A 66 18.39 -9.39 12.22
CA ASN A 66 19.15 -10.43 11.54
C ASN A 66 19.15 -10.15 10.03
N LYS A 67 20.29 -10.37 9.36
CA LYS A 67 20.43 -10.18 7.91
C LYS A 67 21.14 -11.37 7.29
N ALA A 68 20.79 -11.71 6.06
CA ALA A 68 21.51 -12.63 5.20
C ALA A 68 22.05 -11.86 3.98
N VAL A 69 23.22 -12.26 3.49
CA VAL A 69 23.86 -11.68 2.30
C VAL A 69 24.40 -12.80 1.45
N GLU A 70 24.08 -12.73 0.17
CA GLU A 70 24.47 -13.75 -0.81
C GLU A 70 25.17 -13.10 -2.01
N ASN A 71 26.18 -13.79 -2.54
CA ASN A 71 26.90 -13.37 -3.72
C ASN A 71 26.28 -13.97 -4.97
N TYR A 72 26.46 -13.31 -6.12
CA TYR A 72 25.97 -13.84 -7.38
C TYR A 72 26.54 -15.24 -7.69
N GLY A 73 25.66 -16.20 -7.99
CA GLY A 73 26.02 -17.56 -8.37
C GLY A 73 26.59 -18.39 -7.22
N ALA A 74 26.20 -18.08 -5.99
CA ALA A 74 26.71 -18.71 -4.77
C ALA A 74 25.96 -19.99 -4.35
N GLY A 75 24.99 -20.47 -5.13
CA GLY A 75 24.21 -21.64 -4.74
C GLY A 75 22.75 -21.43 -5.09
N VAL A 76 21.89 -22.19 -4.41
CA VAL A 76 20.45 -21.98 -4.36
C VAL A 76 20.05 -21.78 -2.91
N ASP A 77 19.76 -20.55 -2.53
CA ASP A 77 19.65 -20.17 -1.13
C ASP A 77 18.21 -19.89 -0.70
N THR A 78 17.89 -20.21 0.56
CA THR A 78 16.57 -19.96 1.15
C THR A 78 16.66 -19.04 2.35
N ILE A 79 15.82 -18.01 2.38
CA ILE A 79 15.49 -17.28 3.61
C ILE A 79 14.19 -17.83 4.18
N ASP A 80 14.20 -18.17 5.47
CA ASP A 80 13.04 -18.62 6.23
C ASP A 80 12.79 -17.69 7.42
N THR A 81 11.58 -17.16 7.49
CA THR A 81 11.18 -16.28 8.58
C THR A 81 9.69 -16.38 8.89
N TRP A 82 9.30 -15.81 10.02
CA TRP A 82 7.90 -15.68 10.41
C TRP A 82 7.36 -14.28 10.17
N MET A 83 8.22 -13.31 9.84
CA MET A 83 7.86 -11.90 9.66
C MET A 83 7.71 -11.58 8.18
N SER A 84 7.08 -10.45 7.86
CA SER A 84 7.10 -9.91 6.50
C SER A 84 8.53 -9.74 5.98
N TYR A 85 8.78 -10.12 4.73
CA TYR A 85 10.13 -10.09 4.16
C TYR A 85 10.15 -9.83 2.65
N LYS A 86 11.17 -9.11 2.21
CA LYS A 86 11.52 -8.92 0.79
C LYS A 86 12.90 -9.50 0.53
N LEU A 87 13.02 -10.40 -0.42
CA LEU A 87 14.29 -11.03 -0.76
C LEU A 87 15.32 -9.97 -1.19
N PRO A 88 16.52 -9.99 -0.60
CA PRO A 88 17.67 -9.29 -1.17
C PRO A 88 18.02 -9.86 -2.55
N ALA A 89 18.88 -9.16 -3.29
CA ALA A 89 19.42 -9.69 -4.53
C ALA A 89 20.14 -11.03 -4.30
N ASN A 90 20.19 -11.84 -5.37
CA ASN A 90 20.84 -13.15 -5.46
C ASN A 90 20.07 -14.31 -4.81
N PHE A 91 19.23 -14.10 -3.81
CA PHE A 91 18.44 -15.20 -3.22
C PHE A 91 17.39 -15.79 -4.19
N GLU A 92 17.24 -17.12 -4.17
CA GLU A 92 16.26 -17.84 -4.99
C GLU A 92 14.94 -18.14 -4.25
N ASN A 93 15.00 -18.44 -2.95
CA ASN A 93 13.85 -18.99 -2.23
C ASN A 93 13.49 -18.20 -0.97
N LEU A 94 12.19 -18.03 -0.73
CA LEU A 94 11.65 -17.38 0.46
C LEU A 94 10.55 -18.22 1.11
N VAL A 95 10.60 -18.34 2.44
CA VAL A 95 9.55 -18.90 3.27
C VAL A 95 9.12 -17.86 4.31
N VAL A 96 7.83 -17.53 4.35
CA VAL A 96 7.23 -16.63 5.35
C VAL A 96 6.03 -17.33 6.00
N THR A 97 6.09 -17.55 7.31
CA THR A 97 5.14 -18.44 8.01
C THR A 97 4.14 -17.76 8.94
N GLY A 98 4.34 -16.50 9.32
CA GLY A 98 3.42 -15.80 10.22
C GLY A 98 2.18 -15.27 9.49
N ASP A 99 1.11 -15.10 10.25
CA ASP A 99 -0.19 -14.64 9.77
C ASP A 99 -0.20 -13.13 9.48
N GLY A 100 -0.82 -12.73 8.38
CA GLY A 100 -0.93 -11.33 7.95
C GLY A 100 0.38 -10.72 7.44
N HIS A 101 1.31 -11.53 6.93
CA HIS A 101 2.64 -11.08 6.48
C HIS A 101 2.82 -11.14 4.96
N TYR A 102 3.71 -10.28 4.46
CA TYR A 102 4.06 -10.30 3.03
C TYR A 102 5.34 -11.12 2.77
N ALA A 103 5.39 -11.74 1.59
CA ALA A 103 6.54 -12.47 1.09
C ALA A 103 6.85 -11.99 -0.34
N PHE A 104 7.85 -11.10 -0.45
CA PHE A 104 8.21 -10.47 -1.71
C PHE A 104 9.53 -11.01 -2.24
N GLY A 105 9.56 -11.34 -3.52
CA GLY A 105 10.75 -11.80 -4.23
C GLY A 105 11.65 -10.66 -4.70
N ASN A 106 12.54 -10.98 -5.64
CA ASN A 106 13.53 -10.07 -6.18
C ASN A 106 13.46 -9.94 -7.71
N GLY A 107 14.60 -9.94 -8.40
CA GLY A 107 14.67 -9.78 -9.85
C GLY A 107 14.93 -11.09 -10.60
N GLN A 108 14.88 -12.23 -9.92
CA GLN A 108 15.15 -13.57 -10.44
C GLN A 108 13.90 -14.45 -10.31
N ASP A 109 13.91 -15.60 -11.00
CA ASP A 109 12.87 -16.62 -10.83
C ASP A 109 12.96 -17.21 -9.40
N ASN A 110 11.98 -16.89 -8.55
CA ASN A 110 11.92 -17.26 -7.15
C ASN A 110 10.92 -18.38 -6.84
N ILE A 111 11.18 -19.16 -5.79
CA ILE A 111 10.16 -19.98 -5.12
C ILE A 111 9.78 -19.29 -3.81
N ILE A 112 8.53 -18.83 -3.70
CA ILE A 112 8.02 -18.13 -2.53
C ILE A 112 6.92 -18.95 -1.89
N THR A 113 7.08 -19.26 -0.61
CA THR A 113 6.17 -20.12 0.17
C THR A 113 5.61 -19.38 1.38
N GLY A 114 4.29 -19.31 1.47
CA GLY A 114 3.54 -18.88 2.63
C GLY A 114 3.38 -19.98 3.69
N GLY A 115 2.57 -19.68 4.70
CA GLY A 115 2.38 -20.48 5.90
C GLY A 115 0.96 -21.02 6.02
N ALA A 116 0.43 -20.99 7.25
CA ALA A 116 -0.93 -21.42 7.56
C ALA A 116 -1.90 -20.27 7.85
N GLY A 117 -1.39 -19.04 7.92
CA GLY A 117 -2.18 -17.81 8.01
C GLY A 117 -2.25 -17.12 6.65
N SER A 118 -2.87 -15.95 6.57
CA SER A 118 -2.92 -15.17 5.31
C SER A 118 -1.56 -14.56 4.96
N GLN A 119 -1.13 -14.69 3.70
CA GLN A 119 0.03 -13.98 3.16
C GLN A 119 -0.31 -13.09 1.96
N THR A 120 0.51 -12.05 1.77
CA THR A 120 0.56 -11.28 0.51
C THR A 120 1.84 -11.63 -0.24
N LEU A 121 1.73 -12.32 -1.37
CA LEU A 121 2.87 -12.81 -2.15
C LEU A 121 3.07 -11.97 -3.42
N ASP A 122 4.30 -11.53 -3.67
CA ASP A 122 4.72 -10.87 -4.92
C ASP A 122 6.04 -11.51 -5.35
N GLY A 123 6.07 -12.13 -6.53
CA GLY A 123 7.27 -12.75 -7.08
C GLY A 123 8.40 -11.75 -7.36
N GLY A 124 8.06 -10.48 -7.55
CA GLY A 124 8.99 -9.52 -8.12
C GLY A 124 9.09 -9.72 -9.63
N LYS A 125 10.29 -9.59 -10.22
CA LYS A 125 10.51 -9.91 -11.63
C LYS A 125 11.05 -11.32 -11.75
N GLY A 126 10.68 -12.02 -12.80
CA GLY A 126 11.05 -13.41 -13.00
C GLY A 126 9.85 -14.20 -13.49
N ASN A 127 10.03 -15.50 -13.63
CA ASN A 127 8.92 -16.44 -13.78
C ASN A 127 8.86 -17.27 -12.50
N ASP A 128 8.03 -16.82 -11.56
CA ASP A 128 8.09 -17.26 -10.18
C ASP A 128 7.16 -18.45 -9.91
N VAL A 129 7.41 -19.14 -8.80
CA VAL A 129 6.48 -20.13 -8.23
C VAL A 129 6.02 -19.62 -6.86
N LEU A 130 4.74 -19.30 -6.78
CA LEU A 130 4.09 -18.79 -5.58
C LEU A 130 3.25 -19.91 -4.96
N ILE A 131 3.49 -20.16 -3.68
CA ILE A 131 2.83 -21.20 -2.88
C ILE A 131 2.20 -20.48 -1.70
N GLY A 132 0.87 -20.38 -1.64
CA GLY A 132 0.17 -19.67 -0.56
C GLY A 132 0.22 -20.45 0.75
N GLY A 133 -0.02 -21.75 0.68
CA GLY A 133 -0.17 -22.61 1.83
C GLY A 133 -1.64 -22.72 2.23
N ALA A 134 -1.93 -22.47 3.51
CA ALA A 134 -3.30 -22.36 4.00
C ALA A 134 -3.53 -20.93 4.47
N GLY A 135 -4.77 -20.46 4.38
CA GLY A 135 -5.09 -19.07 4.71
C GLY A 135 -5.96 -18.48 3.61
N ALA A 136 -6.18 -17.17 3.70
CA ALA A 136 -6.70 -16.39 2.59
C ALA A 136 -5.52 -15.58 2.04
N ASP A 137 -4.93 -16.04 0.95
CA ASP A 137 -3.70 -15.48 0.39
C ASP A 137 -3.99 -14.53 -0.77
N THR A 138 -3.19 -13.46 -0.88
CA THR A 138 -3.26 -12.52 -2.01
C THR A 138 -2.00 -12.66 -2.85
N PHE A 139 -2.16 -13.06 -4.11
CA PHE A 139 -1.09 -13.17 -5.09
C PHE A 139 -1.06 -11.91 -5.98
N ILE A 140 0.00 -11.12 -5.87
CA ILE A 140 0.21 -9.91 -6.67
C ILE A 140 0.95 -10.28 -7.95
N ILE A 141 0.31 -10.00 -9.09
CA ILE A 141 0.89 -10.22 -10.42
C ILE A 141 0.95 -8.86 -11.11
N THR A 142 2.16 -8.42 -11.44
CA THR A 142 2.42 -7.10 -12.03
C THR A 142 2.82 -7.22 -13.49
N LYS A 143 2.25 -6.38 -14.34
CA LYS A 143 2.58 -6.34 -15.77
C LYS A 143 4.05 -6.01 -16.00
N GLY A 144 4.70 -6.78 -16.86
CA GLY A 144 6.11 -6.62 -17.21
C GLY A 144 7.07 -7.33 -16.24
N ASN A 145 6.56 -7.99 -15.21
CA ASN A 145 7.38 -8.74 -14.28
C ASN A 145 7.65 -10.19 -14.70
N GLY A 146 6.88 -10.74 -15.65
CA GLY A 146 7.13 -12.07 -16.19
C GLY A 146 5.90 -12.98 -16.16
N SER A 147 6.07 -14.27 -15.84
CA SER A 147 4.97 -15.24 -15.87
C SER A 147 5.08 -16.21 -14.72
N ASP A 148 4.07 -16.17 -13.85
CA ASP A 148 4.13 -16.84 -12.56
C ASP A 148 3.21 -18.04 -12.51
N LEU A 149 3.56 -18.98 -11.64
CA LEU A 149 2.74 -20.13 -11.32
C LEU A 149 2.27 -20.03 -9.87
N ILE A 150 0.96 -20.11 -9.67
CA ILE A 150 0.36 -20.30 -8.34
C ILE A 150 0.09 -21.79 -8.15
N SER A 151 0.69 -22.37 -7.12
CA SER A 151 0.75 -23.83 -6.96
C SER A 151 -0.50 -24.45 -6.34
N ASP A 152 -1.25 -23.66 -5.57
CA ASP A 152 -2.25 -24.11 -4.61
C ASP A 152 -3.39 -23.11 -4.40
N PHE A 153 -3.84 -22.45 -5.47
CA PHE A 153 -4.91 -21.44 -5.42
C PHE A 153 -6.22 -22.01 -4.86
N GLY A 154 -6.57 -21.58 -3.65
CA GLY A 154 -7.75 -21.97 -2.88
C GLY A 154 -8.99 -21.12 -3.17
N ALA A 155 -10.08 -21.42 -2.48
CA ALA A 155 -11.35 -20.71 -2.64
C ALA A 155 -11.38 -19.34 -1.93
N THR A 156 -10.49 -19.14 -0.95
CA THR A 156 -10.35 -17.91 -0.16
C THR A 156 -9.26 -16.98 -0.70
N ASP A 157 -8.49 -17.44 -1.67
CA ASP A 157 -7.36 -16.68 -2.21
C ASP A 157 -7.83 -15.66 -3.24
N THR A 158 -7.05 -14.58 -3.34
CA THR A 158 -7.24 -13.52 -4.33
C THR A 158 -6.01 -13.36 -5.22
N VAL A 159 -6.23 -12.91 -6.45
CA VAL A 159 -5.19 -12.44 -7.36
C VAL A 159 -5.39 -10.97 -7.62
N ARG A 160 -4.34 -10.17 -7.37
CA ARG A 160 -4.28 -8.76 -7.72
C ARG A 160 -3.53 -8.58 -9.03
N LEU A 161 -4.21 -8.04 -10.04
CA LEU A 161 -3.66 -7.85 -11.38
C LEU A 161 -3.23 -6.38 -11.60
N ASN A 162 -1.95 -6.10 -11.33
CA ASN A 162 -1.40 -4.76 -11.42
C ASN A 162 -0.98 -4.38 -12.86
N GLY A 163 -1.55 -3.29 -13.37
CA GLY A 163 -1.18 -2.72 -14.68
C GLY A 163 -1.72 -3.46 -15.91
N TYR A 164 -2.54 -4.49 -15.71
CA TYR A 164 -3.25 -5.21 -16.78
C TYR A 164 -4.56 -4.50 -17.15
N ALA A 165 -5.14 -4.83 -18.31
CA ALA A 165 -6.34 -4.17 -18.83
C ALA A 165 -7.67 -4.83 -18.41
N PHE A 166 -7.63 -5.79 -17.49
CA PHE A 166 -8.82 -6.49 -17.02
C PHE A 166 -9.58 -5.63 -16.02
N THR A 167 -10.80 -5.22 -16.35
CA THR A 167 -11.66 -4.45 -15.43
C THR A 167 -12.88 -5.24 -14.95
N SER A 168 -13.03 -6.50 -15.37
CA SER A 168 -14.12 -7.39 -14.94
C SER A 168 -13.69 -8.85 -14.90
N PHE A 169 -14.35 -9.64 -14.04
CA PHE A 169 -14.15 -11.08 -13.98
C PHE A 169 -14.53 -11.76 -15.31
N GLU A 170 -15.54 -11.27 -16.03
CA GLU A 170 -15.90 -11.80 -17.35
C GLU A 170 -14.72 -11.70 -18.33
N ALA A 171 -14.01 -10.56 -18.33
CA ALA A 171 -12.83 -10.39 -19.17
C ALA A 171 -11.67 -11.32 -18.75
N VAL A 172 -11.45 -11.50 -17.45
CA VAL A 172 -10.45 -12.46 -16.91
C VAL A 172 -10.80 -13.87 -17.35
N HIS A 173 -12.04 -14.32 -17.07
CA HIS A 173 -12.52 -15.66 -17.36
C HIS A 173 -12.49 -15.97 -18.86
N ALA A 174 -12.83 -15.00 -19.73
CA ALA A 174 -12.72 -15.16 -21.18
C ALA A 174 -11.27 -15.36 -21.67
N ASN A 175 -10.28 -14.99 -20.87
CA ASN A 175 -8.85 -15.15 -21.19
C ASN A 175 -8.20 -16.37 -20.50
N MET A 176 -8.98 -17.16 -19.75
CA MET A 176 -8.54 -18.43 -19.18
C MET A 176 -8.61 -19.57 -20.20
N VAL A 177 -7.59 -20.43 -20.20
CA VAL A 177 -7.51 -21.62 -21.03
C VAL A 177 -7.13 -22.82 -20.17
N GLN A 178 -7.87 -23.92 -20.31
CA GLN A 178 -7.54 -25.18 -19.64
C GLN A 178 -6.38 -25.85 -20.38
N VAL A 179 -5.28 -26.11 -19.68
CA VAL A 179 -4.08 -26.78 -20.20
C VAL A 179 -3.77 -27.99 -19.32
N GLY A 180 -4.25 -29.17 -19.74
CA GLY A 180 -4.16 -30.37 -18.92
C GLY A 180 -4.91 -30.17 -17.59
N SER A 181 -4.23 -30.41 -16.46
CA SER A 181 -4.76 -30.17 -15.11
C SER A 181 -4.69 -28.72 -14.67
N ASN A 182 -4.10 -27.81 -15.44
CA ASN A 182 -3.85 -26.43 -15.04
C ASN A 182 -4.77 -25.47 -15.78
N VAL A 183 -4.99 -24.29 -15.20
CA VAL A 183 -5.61 -23.15 -15.88
C VAL A 183 -4.54 -22.13 -16.17
N GLN A 184 -4.47 -21.68 -17.42
CA GLN A 184 -3.60 -20.59 -17.83
C GLN A 184 -4.44 -19.36 -18.11
N LEU A 185 -4.23 -18.28 -17.37
CA LEU A 185 -4.76 -16.97 -17.67
C LEU A 185 -3.77 -16.26 -18.61
N ASN A 186 -4.23 -15.91 -19.80
CA ASN A 186 -3.43 -15.13 -20.74
C ASN A 186 -3.50 -13.64 -20.37
N LEU A 187 -2.38 -13.06 -19.96
CA LEU A 187 -2.32 -11.68 -19.48
C LEU A 187 -2.03 -10.65 -20.60
N GLY A 188 -1.74 -11.14 -21.81
CA GLY A 188 -1.21 -10.32 -22.90
C GLY A 188 0.31 -10.20 -22.84
N SER A 189 0.94 -9.50 -23.79
CA SER A 189 2.40 -9.24 -23.81
C SER A 189 3.31 -10.48 -23.69
N SER A 190 2.82 -11.68 -24.06
CA SER A 190 3.49 -12.98 -23.85
C SER A 190 3.65 -13.40 -22.38
N GLU A 191 2.96 -12.72 -21.47
CA GLU A 191 2.84 -13.05 -20.05
C GLU A 191 1.62 -13.95 -19.80
N VAL A 192 1.78 -14.88 -18.87
CA VAL A 192 0.73 -15.80 -18.44
C VAL A 192 0.79 -15.97 -16.93
N LEU A 193 -0.36 -16.18 -16.32
CA LEU A 193 -0.46 -16.69 -14.95
C LEU A 193 -0.99 -18.12 -15.02
N VAL A 194 -0.28 -19.05 -14.41
CA VAL A 194 -0.67 -20.46 -14.39
C VAL A 194 -1.16 -20.82 -13.01
N PHE A 195 -2.40 -21.30 -12.92
CA PHE A 195 -2.97 -21.92 -11.73
C PHE A 195 -2.83 -23.43 -11.84
N HIS A 196 -2.08 -24.01 -10.94
CA HIS A 196 -1.78 -25.44 -10.96
C HIS A 196 -2.96 -26.27 -10.43
N ASN A 197 -3.22 -27.41 -11.07
CA ASN A 197 -4.19 -28.43 -10.63
C ASN A 197 -5.60 -27.91 -10.30
N THR A 198 -6.14 -27.05 -11.16
CA THR A 198 -7.50 -26.50 -11.02
C THR A 198 -8.24 -26.48 -12.35
N THR A 199 -9.51 -26.10 -12.31
CA THR A 199 -10.39 -26.02 -13.48
C THR A 199 -11.07 -24.66 -13.54
N ILE A 200 -11.34 -24.19 -14.75
CA ILE A 200 -11.86 -22.83 -15.00
C ILE A 200 -13.16 -22.56 -14.23
N ASP A 201 -14.03 -23.56 -14.07
CA ASP A 201 -15.32 -23.46 -13.39
C ASP A 201 -15.23 -23.18 -11.88
N LYS A 202 -14.04 -23.28 -11.28
CA LYS A 202 -13.85 -23.05 -9.85
C LYS A 202 -13.63 -21.59 -9.48
N PHE A 203 -13.22 -20.75 -10.43
CA PHE A 203 -12.89 -19.35 -10.16
C PHE A 203 -14.16 -18.52 -9.94
N GLN A 204 -14.11 -17.63 -8.95
CA GLN A 204 -15.22 -16.73 -8.62
C GLN A 204 -14.83 -15.25 -8.83
N PRO A 205 -15.80 -14.35 -9.11
CA PRO A 205 -15.52 -12.93 -9.27
C PRO A 205 -14.76 -12.29 -8.10
N GLY A 206 -15.08 -12.68 -6.86
CA GLY A 206 -14.44 -12.12 -5.65
C GLY A 206 -12.97 -12.50 -5.46
N GLN A 207 -12.43 -13.39 -6.29
CA GLN A 207 -11.03 -13.82 -6.21
C GLN A 207 -10.09 -12.96 -7.07
N PHE A 208 -10.60 -11.91 -7.72
CA PHE A 208 -9.81 -11.06 -8.61
C PHE A 208 -9.93 -9.60 -8.20
N GLU A 209 -8.83 -9.06 -7.71
CA GLU A 209 -8.65 -7.63 -7.44
C GLU A 209 -8.18 -6.95 -8.73
N LEU A 210 -9.04 -6.12 -9.30
CA LEU A 210 -8.90 -5.59 -10.66
C LEU A 210 -8.84 -4.05 -10.69
N PRO A 211 -8.26 -3.47 -11.75
CA PRO A 211 -8.43 -2.06 -12.09
C PRO A 211 -9.90 -1.61 -12.09
N ILE A 212 -10.17 -0.43 -11.52
CA ILE A 212 -11.49 0.21 -11.57
C ILE A 212 -11.82 0.67 -12.99
N ASP A 213 -13.00 0.29 -13.50
CA ASP A 213 -13.53 0.81 -14.75
C ASP A 213 -14.14 2.21 -14.58
N LYS A 214 -13.44 3.22 -15.11
CA LYS A 214 -13.88 4.61 -15.10
C LYS A 214 -14.74 5.01 -16.32
N THR A 215 -14.97 4.12 -17.29
CA THR A 215 -15.63 4.46 -18.57
C THR A 215 -17.03 5.06 -18.40
N GLY A 216 -17.72 4.68 -17.33
CA GLY A 216 -19.05 5.19 -16.99
C GLY A 216 -19.08 6.40 -16.04
N MET A 217 -17.93 6.85 -15.54
CA MET A 217 -17.84 7.91 -14.54
C MET A 217 -17.69 9.28 -15.19
N THR A 218 -18.18 10.34 -14.53
CA THR A 218 -18.06 11.73 -15.00
C THR A 218 -17.18 12.53 -14.06
N LEU A 219 -16.16 13.21 -14.58
CA LEU A 219 -15.28 14.08 -13.77
C LEU A 219 -16.11 15.22 -13.13
N SER A 220 -16.16 15.24 -11.80
CA SER A 220 -16.92 16.22 -11.00
C SER A 220 -16.01 17.25 -10.33
N PHE A 221 -14.76 16.88 -10.07
CA PHE A 221 -13.73 17.77 -9.55
C PHE A 221 -12.38 17.46 -10.20
N ASN A 222 -11.60 18.50 -10.48
CA ASN A 222 -10.20 18.35 -10.85
C ASN A 222 -9.34 19.54 -10.44
N ASP A 223 -8.13 19.24 -9.97
CA ASP A 223 -7.03 20.18 -9.93
C ASP A 223 -5.73 19.45 -10.31
N ASP A 224 -5.19 19.78 -11.49
CA ASP A 224 -3.89 19.29 -11.99
C ASP A 224 -2.70 20.13 -11.47
N PHE A 225 -2.93 20.94 -10.44
CA PHE A 225 -1.96 21.82 -9.78
C PHE A 225 -1.01 22.61 -10.71
N ASN A 226 -1.49 23.04 -11.88
CA ASN A 226 -0.77 24.02 -12.72
C ASN A 226 -0.54 25.35 -11.98
N THR A 227 -1.45 25.68 -11.06
CA THR A 227 -1.35 26.76 -10.07
C THR A 227 -2.14 26.37 -8.83
N LEU A 228 -1.70 26.74 -7.62
CA LEU A 228 -2.51 26.57 -6.41
C LEU A 228 -3.53 27.71 -6.29
N ARG A 229 -4.82 27.38 -6.30
CA ARG A 229 -5.94 28.33 -6.16
C ARG A 229 -6.47 28.32 -4.74
N LEU A 230 -5.85 29.12 -3.87
CA LEU A 230 -6.31 29.27 -2.49
C LEU A 230 -7.64 30.02 -2.42
N TRP A 231 -8.56 29.52 -1.59
CA TRP A 231 -9.80 30.21 -1.25
C TRP A 231 -9.50 31.45 -0.41
N ASN A 232 -10.21 32.53 -0.73
CA ASN A 232 -10.07 33.83 -0.08
C ASN A 232 -11.41 34.37 0.45
N GLY A 233 -12.42 33.50 0.58
CA GLY A 233 -13.79 33.87 0.93
C GLY A 233 -14.67 34.31 -0.25
N GLN A 234 -14.12 34.36 -1.48
CA GLN A 234 -14.87 34.75 -2.70
C GLN A 234 -14.58 33.85 -3.89
N SER A 235 -13.32 33.46 -4.07
CA SER A 235 -12.84 32.66 -5.19
C SER A 235 -11.68 31.78 -4.77
N GLY A 236 -11.45 30.69 -5.48
CA GLY A 236 -10.42 29.71 -5.18
C GLY A 236 -11.03 28.32 -5.08
N ILE A 237 -10.22 27.35 -4.69
CA ILE A 237 -10.65 25.97 -4.46
C ILE A 237 -10.29 25.54 -3.04
N TRP A 238 -9.05 25.79 -2.63
CA TRP A 238 -8.51 25.16 -1.44
C TRP A 238 -8.40 26.14 -0.29
N ASP A 239 -9.03 25.83 0.83
CA ASP A 239 -8.72 26.48 2.11
C ASP A 239 -7.47 25.86 2.73
N SER A 240 -6.57 26.72 3.21
CA SER A 240 -5.32 26.30 3.86
C SER A 240 -5.45 26.06 5.37
N ASN A 241 -6.67 25.92 5.86
CA ASN A 241 -6.99 25.80 7.29
C ASN A 241 -8.32 25.07 7.44
N PHE A 242 -8.56 24.46 8.60
CA PHE A 242 -9.90 23.95 8.90
C PHE A 242 -10.90 25.11 9.01
N TRP A 243 -12.15 24.89 8.64
CA TRP A 243 -13.20 25.91 8.78
C TRP A 243 -13.48 26.29 10.25
N TRP A 244 -13.06 25.44 11.19
CA TRP A 244 -13.07 25.70 12.64
C TRP A 244 -11.70 26.13 13.19
N GLY A 245 -10.68 26.26 12.34
CA GLY A 245 -9.32 26.64 12.71
C GLY A 245 -9.24 28.07 13.26
N ALA A 246 -8.17 28.35 14.00
CA ALA A 246 -7.88 29.71 14.41
C ALA A 246 -7.35 30.53 13.22
N GLN A 247 -7.39 31.86 13.29
CA GLN A 247 -6.93 32.72 12.21
C GLN A 247 -5.46 32.48 11.83
N ASN A 248 -4.63 32.08 12.80
CA ASN A 248 -3.22 31.79 12.56
C ASN A 248 -2.95 30.36 12.06
N GLY A 249 -3.98 29.55 11.84
CA GLY A 249 -3.88 28.15 11.45
C GLY A 249 -4.48 27.18 12.46
N SER A 250 -4.04 25.93 12.42
CA SER A 250 -4.60 24.85 13.24
C SER A 250 -3.61 23.73 13.50
N SER A 251 -3.97 22.83 14.41
CA SER A 251 -3.33 21.53 14.64
C SER A 251 -4.37 20.60 15.27
N GLN A 252 -4.14 19.29 15.28
CA GLN A 252 -5.00 18.32 15.96
C GLN A 252 -4.25 17.67 17.15
N PRO A 253 -4.09 18.39 18.28
CA PRO A 253 -3.34 17.89 19.42
C PRO A 253 -3.96 16.65 20.06
N GLN A 254 -5.25 16.38 19.85
CA GLN A 254 -5.90 15.13 20.30
C GLN A 254 -5.29 13.88 19.62
N ASN A 255 -4.78 14.03 18.39
CA ASN A 255 -4.11 12.97 17.64
C ASN A 255 -2.61 12.87 18.00
N GLY A 256 -2.10 13.76 18.85
CA GLY A 256 -0.67 13.85 19.18
C GLY A 256 0.18 14.49 18.08
N GLU A 257 -0.45 15.21 17.14
CA GLU A 257 0.23 15.97 16.09
C GLU A 257 1.12 17.09 16.68
N LEU A 258 2.24 17.35 16.02
CA LEU A 258 3.34 18.21 16.49
C LEU A 258 3.58 19.43 15.59
N GLN A 259 2.92 19.48 14.42
CA GLN A 259 2.95 20.59 13.49
C GLN A 259 1.82 21.57 13.73
N TRP A 260 2.08 22.82 13.38
CA TRP A 260 1.04 23.81 13.13
C TRP A 260 0.83 23.92 11.61
N TYR A 261 -0.40 23.67 11.16
CA TYR A 261 -0.81 23.95 9.81
C TYR A 261 -0.89 25.46 9.59
N ILE A 262 -0.08 25.96 8.67
CA ILE A 262 -0.01 27.38 8.37
C ILE A 262 -1.16 27.76 7.45
N ASP A 263 -2.02 28.66 7.93
CA ASP A 263 -2.98 29.34 7.07
C ASP A 263 -2.22 30.32 6.16
N ALA A 264 -2.22 30.06 4.86
CA ALA A 264 -1.53 30.88 3.87
C ALA A 264 -2.11 32.30 3.77
N ASN A 265 -3.34 32.53 4.24
CA ASN A 265 -3.98 33.84 4.29
C ASN A 265 -3.59 34.65 5.55
N TYR A 266 -2.88 34.05 6.52
CA TYR A 266 -2.46 34.73 7.74
C TYR A 266 -1.14 35.50 7.55
N ALA A 267 -1.26 36.82 7.36
CA ALA A 267 -0.11 37.68 7.04
C ALA A 267 1.10 37.56 7.99
N PRO A 268 0.95 37.42 9.33
CA PRO A 268 2.09 37.31 10.24
C PRO A 268 2.99 36.09 10.01
N THR A 269 2.48 35.01 9.42
CA THR A 269 3.27 33.81 9.08
C THR A 269 3.62 33.71 7.59
N SER A 270 3.45 34.81 6.83
CA SER A 270 3.65 34.84 5.38
C SER A 270 5.08 34.55 4.90
N SER A 271 6.08 34.52 5.80
CA SER A 271 7.44 34.06 5.48
C SER A 271 7.58 32.55 5.44
N VAL A 272 6.59 31.79 5.91
CA VAL A 272 6.54 30.33 5.82
C VAL A 272 5.65 29.93 4.66
N HIS A 273 6.20 29.12 3.76
CA HIS A 273 5.51 28.65 2.55
C HIS A 273 5.39 27.13 2.59
N PRO A 274 4.37 26.59 3.28
CA PRO A 274 4.18 25.14 3.29
C PRO A 274 3.76 24.62 1.91
N PHE A 275 3.26 25.48 1.03
CA PHE A 275 2.82 25.13 -0.32
C PHE A 275 3.72 25.75 -1.37
N SER A 276 4.09 24.96 -2.37
CA SER A 276 4.70 25.46 -3.60
C SER A 276 4.19 24.69 -4.81
N VAL A 277 4.19 25.31 -5.98
CA VAL A 277 3.82 24.67 -7.24
C VAL A 277 4.95 24.82 -8.25
N ALA A 278 5.40 23.70 -8.79
CA ALA A 278 6.42 23.68 -9.83
C ALA A 278 6.10 22.59 -10.86
N SER A 279 6.10 22.95 -12.14
CA SER A 279 5.89 22.00 -13.25
C SER A 279 4.62 21.14 -13.15
N GLY A 280 3.52 21.72 -12.68
CA GLY A 280 2.24 21.02 -12.51
C GLY A 280 2.15 20.19 -11.22
N VAL A 281 3.13 20.29 -10.32
CA VAL A 281 3.15 19.54 -9.06
C VAL A 281 3.00 20.48 -7.89
N LEU A 282 1.99 20.25 -7.04
CA LEU A 282 1.89 20.83 -5.71
C LEU A 282 2.85 20.11 -4.76
N THR A 283 3.62 20.85 -3.97
CA THR A 283 4.38 20.30 -2.85
C THR A 283 3.88 20.88 -1.54
N ILE A 284 3.44 20.01 -0.63
CA ILE A 284 3.20 20.32 0.79
C ILE A 284 4.47 19.97 1.56
N THR A 285 5.03 20.94 2.29
CA THR A 285 6.28 20.80 3.04
C THR A 285 6.04 20.88 4.53
N ALA A 286 6.44 19.84 5.25
CA ALA A 286 6.57 19.87 6.70
C ALA A 286 8.05 20.10 7.09
N ALA A 287 8.28 21.06 7.99
CA ALA A 287 9.62 21.46 8.39
C ALA A 287 9.65 21.95 9.84
N HIS A 288 10.85 22.02 10.43
CA HIS A 288 11.06 22.68 11.72
C HIS A 288 10.67 24.17 11.63
N ALA A 289 9.90 24.64 12.61
CA ALA A 289 9.43 26.02 12.67
C ALA A 289 10.60 26.99 12.91
N PRO A 290 10.73 28.08 12.14
CA PRO A 290 11.68 29.15 12.45
C PRO A 290 11.44 29.76 13.84
N ASP A 291 12.50 30.16 14.54
CA ASP A 291 12.41 30.68 15.92
C ASP A 291 11.52 31.93 16.04
N ASP A 292 11.48 32.77 15.01
CA ASP A 292 10.63 33.95 14.92
C ASP A 292 9.16 33.64 14.63
N ILE A 293 8.89 32.46 14.08
CA ILE A 293 7.54 31.97 13.77
C ILE A 293 6.91 31.27 14.97
N LYS A 294 7.68 30.52 15.78
CA LYS A 294 7.16 29.76 16.93
C LYS A 294 6.17 30.56 17.81
N PRO A 295 6.46 31.81 18.23
CA PRO A 295 5.52 32.59 19.04
C PRO A 295 4.17 32.90 18.35
N LEU A 296 4.12 32.87 17.02
CA LEU A 296 2.92 33.14 16.21
C LEU A 296 2.07 31.89 15.99
N ILE A 297 2.64 30.71 16.21
CA ILE A 297 2.01 29.40 15.99
C ILE A 297 1.88 28.61 17.30
N ASN A 298 1.61 29.31 18.41
CA ASN A 298 1.43 28.70 19.73
C ASN A 298 2.64 27.88 20.23
N ASN A 299 3.85 28.23 19.78
CA ASN A 299 5.12 27.56 20.08
C ASN A 299 5.18 26.10 19.62
N TYR A 300 4.46 25.73 18.56
CA TYR A 300 4.66 24.44 17.90
C TYR A 300 6.05 24.36 17.26
N GLU A 301 6.63 23.17 17.31
CA GLU A 301 8.00 22.92 16.86
C GLU A 301 8.11 22.76 15.34
N TYR A 302 7.01 22.42 14.66
CA TYR A 302 6.97 22.19 13.23
C TYR A 302 5.88 23.02 12.55
N THR A 303 6.10 23.35 11.28
CA THR A 303 5.09 23.92 10.38
C THR A 303 4.79 22.94 9.27
N SER A 304 3.53 22.88 8.84
CA SER A 304 3.12 22.10 7.66
C SER A 304 1.92 22.76 6.96
N GLY A 305 1.31 22.06 6.01
CA GLY A 305 0.11 22.49 5.30
C GLY A 305 -1.00 21.45 5.30
N ILE A 306 -2.23 21.95 5.30
CA ILE A 306 -3.46 21.23 4.97
C ILE A 306 -4.18 22.01 3.87
N LEU A 307 -4.80 21.32 2.93
CA LEU A 307 -5.72 21.90 1.96
C LEU A 307 -7.06 21.18 2.05
N THR A 308 -8.15 21.94 2.08
CA THR A 308 -9.52 21.39 2.13
C THR A 308 -10.43 22.05 1.11
N THR A 309 -11.38 21.29 0.56
CA THR A 309 -12.43 21.79 -0.35
C THR A 309 -13.73 22.16 0.36
N HIS A 310 -13.75 22.28 1.69
CA HIS A 310 -14.98 22.49 2.47
C HIS A 310 -15.90 23.60 1.93
N ASP A 311 -15.34 24.77 1.59
CA ASP A 311 -16.10 25.91 1.09
C ASP A 311 -16.45 25.83 -0.42
N THR A 312 -15.91 24.85 -1.15
CA THR A 312 -15.89 24.89 -2.63
C THR A 312 -16.40 23.64 -3.32
N PHE A 313 -16.20 22.46 -2.73
CA PHE A 313 -16.60 21.18 -3.30
C PHE A 313 -16.87 20.13 -2.22
N SER A 314 -18.04 19.53 -2.30
CA SER A 314 -18.42 18.29 -1.61
C SER A 314 -19.20 17.41 -2.59
N GLN A 315 -19.17 16.10 -2.38
CA GLN A 315 -20.06 15.18 -3.07
C GLN A 315 -20.40 13.96 -2.21
N THR A 316 -21.56 13.36 -2.45
CA THR A 316 -21.91 12.05 -1.89
C THR A 316 -21.63 10.98 -2.92
N TYR A 317 -20.89 9.94 -2.53
CA TYR A 317 -20.47 8.86 -3.42
C TYR A 317 -19.58 9.34 -4.58
N GLY A 318 -18.93 8.41 -5.25
CA GLY A 318 -18.01 8.73 -6.34
C GLY A 318 -16.73 7.94 -6.28
N TYR A 319 -15.86 8.20 -7.25
CA TYR A 319 -14.47 7.80 -7.18
C TYR A 319 -13.62 9.04 -6.88
N PHE A 320 -12.78 8.96 -5.85
CA PHE A 320 -11.88 10.04 -5.45
C PHE A 320 -10.46 9.51 -5.60
N GLU A 321 -9.57 10.29 -6.20
CA GLU A 321 -8.18 9.89 -6.36
C GLU A 321 -7.21 11.05 -6.22
N MET A 322 -6.03 10.72 -5.72
CA MET A 322 -4.88 11.59 -5.65
C MET A 322 -3.68 10.85 -6.23
N ARG A 323 -2.97 11.50 -7.14
CA ARG A 323 -1.66 11.01 -7.61
C ARG A 323 -0.55 11.76 -6.88
N ALA A 324 0.22 11.06 -6.07
CA ALA A 324 1.23 11.68 -5.21
C ALA A 324 2.47 10.82 -4.99
N ASP A 325 3.58 11.49 -4.69
CA ASP A 325 4.84 10.97 -4.13
C ASP A 325 4.86 11.36 -2.64
N LEU A 326 4.69 10.36 -1.77
CA LEU A 326 4.53 10.53 -0.32
C LEU A 326 5.88 10.49 0.40
N PRO A 327 6.10 11.32 1.44
CA PRO A 327 7.40 11.39 2.11
C PRO A 327 7.67 10.18 3.01
N GLU A 328 8.90 9.66 2.94
CA GLU A 328 9.38 8.54 3.77
C GLU A 328 10.16 9.01 5.02
N ASN A 329 10.04 10.30 5.37
CA ASN A 329 10.67 10.84 6.57
C ASN A 329 10.00 10.27 7.83
N ALA A 330 10.77 9.66 8.73
CA ALA A 330 10.23 9.19 10.00
C ALA A 330 9.51 10.32 10.76
N GLY A 331 8.29 10.04 11.22
CA GLY A 331 7.42 11.01 11.89
C GLY A 331 6.58 11.88 10.97
N ALA A 332 6.74 11.79 9.65
CA ALA A 332 5.78 12.36 8.69
C ALA A 332 4.54 11.46 8.54
N TRP A 333 3.38 12.09 8.44
CA TRP A 333 2.07 11.43 8.33
C TRP A 333 1.23 12.10 7.24
N PRO A 334 1.47 11.81 5.95
CA PRO A 334 0.62 12.28 4.86
C PRO A 334 -0.76 11.60 4.87
N ALA A 335 -1.79 12.35 4.48
CA ALA A 335 -3.15 11.85 4.34
C ALA A 335 -3.91 12.50 3.16
N PHE A 336 -4.81 11.72 2.56
CA PHE A 336 -5.88 12.20 1.67
C PHE A 336 -7.19 11.53 2.09
N TRP A 337 -8.16 12.34 2.47
CA TRP A 337 -9.32 11.90 3.25
C TRP A 337 -10.53 12.83 3.05
N LEU A 338 -11.68 12.40 3.55
CA LEU A 338 -12.96 13.08 3.37
C LEU A 338 -13.73 13.21 4.70
N LEU A 339 -14.38 14.36 4.88
CA LEU A 339 -15.24 14.63 6.03
C LEU A 339 -16.63 15.15 5.61
N PRO A 340 -17.68 14.92 6.43
CA PRO A 340 -19.01 15.44 6.21
C PRO A 340 -19.04 16.97 6.13
N GLU A 341 -19.70 17.49 5.11
CA GLU A 341 -19.89 18.94 4.91
C GLU A 341 -20.59 19.61 6.12
N ASP A 342 -21.46 18.86 6.81
CA ASP A 342 -22.19 19.34 7.98
C ASP A 342 -21.36 19.38 9.28
N GLY A 343 -20.09 18.98 9.23
CA GLY A 343 -19.18 18.98 10.36
C GLY A 343 -19.41 17.85 11.37
N SER A 344 -20.27 16.88 11.07
CA SER A 344 -20.41 15.68 11.90
C SER A 344 -19.16 14.80 11.83
N TRP A 345 -18.85 14.12 12.93
CA TRP A 345 -17.76 13.15 13.01
C TRP A 345 -18.04 12.11 14.10
N PRO A 346 -17.82 10.82 13.82
CA PRO A 346 -17.93 10.15 12.51
C PRO A 346 -19.21 10.51 11.72
N PRO A 347 -19.26 10.27 10.39
CA PRO A 347 -18.31 9.48 9.60
C PRO A 347 -17.06 10.22 9.08
N GLU A 348 -16.05 9.47 8.64
CA GLU A 348 -14.83 9.91 7.94
C GLU A 348 -14.35 8.82 6.98
N LEU A 349 -13.80 9.20 5.82
CA LEU A 349 -13.25 8.28 4.83
C LEU A 349 -11.81 8.64 4.51
N ASP A 350 -10.89 7.74 4.86
CA ASP A 350 -9.46 7.89 4.58
C ASP A 350 -9.16 7.14 3.28
N VAL A 351 -8.90 7.90 2.21
CA VAL A 351 -8.49 7.32 0.92
C VAL A 351 -7.11 6.71 1.07
N ILE A 352 -6.22 7.42 1.77
CA ILE A 352 -4.90 6.94 2.17
C ILE A 352 -4.40 7.73 3.37
N GLU A 353 -3.83 7.01 4.34
CA GLU A 353 -2.82 7.52 5.25
C GLU A 353 -1.56 6.65 5.17
N MET A 354 -0.41 7.22 5.56
CA MET A 354 0.86 6.50 5.57
C MET A 354 1.76 7.09 6.66
N TYR A 355 2.62 6.26 7.25
CA TYR A 355 3.69 6.75 8.13
C TYR A 355 5.02 6.72 7.39
N GLY A 356 5.77 7.82 7.39
CA GLY A 356 7.01 7.93 6.61
C GLY A 356 8.05 6.86 6.96
N GLN A 357 8.12 6.39 8.21
CA GLN A 357 9.02 5.28 8.60
C GLN A 357 8.56 3.89 8.14
N ASN A 358 7.36 3.77 7.58
CA ASN A 358 6.80 2.51 7.07
C ASN A 358 6.02 2.76 5.77
N PRO A 359 6.69 3.24 4.72
CA PRO A 359 6.02 3.81 3.54
C PRO A 359 5.24 2.75 2.75
N ASN A 360 5.67 1.49 2.82
CA ASN A 360 5.03 0.36 2.15
C ASN A 360 3.74 -0.16 2.82
N ALA A 361 3.33 0.40 3.97
CA ALA A 361 2.10 0.03 4.66
C ALA A 361 1.06 1.15 4.52
N LEU A 362 0.16 0.97 3.56
CA LEU A 362 -0.89 1.91 3.23
C LEU A 362 -2.08 1.71 4.17
N LEU A 363 -2.54 2.78 4.83
CA LEU A 363 -3.67 2.74 5.75
C LEU A 363 -4.91 3.27 5.03
N MET A 364 -5.95 2.45 4.99
CA MET A 364 -7.17 2.70 4.24
C MET A 364 -8.35 2.42 5.15
N THR A 365 -9.01 3.48 5.62
CA THR A 365 -9.95 3.40 6.74
C THR A 365 -11.21 4.21 6.50
N ALA A 366 -12.25 3.81 7.22
CA ALA A 366 -13.48 4.54 7.33
C ALA A 366 -13.91 4.51 8.80
N HIS A 367 -14.08 5.69 9.39
CA HIS A 367 -14.55 5.82 10.76
C HIS A 367 -16.06 5.99 10.76
N THR A 368 -16.78 5.19 11.56
CA THR A 368 -18.25 5.17 11.58
C THR A 368 -18.79 5.11 13.00
N ASN A 369 -20.00 5.62 13.18
CA ASN A 369 -20.84 5.50 14.37
C ASN A 369 -22.09 4.64 14.13
N GLU A 370 -22.15 3.85 13.05
CA GLU A 370 -23.36 3.09 12.69
C GLU A 370 -23.85 2.13 13.78
N THR A 371 -22.95 1.67 14.65
CA THR A 371 -23.25 0.79 15.79
C THR A 371 -23.65 1.56 17.06
N GLY A 372 -23.72 2.89 17.00
CA GLY A 372 -23.96 3.79 18.14
C GLY A 372 -22.69 4.21 18.90
N THR A 373 -21.53 3.69 18.52
CA THR A 373 -20.20 4.05 19.04
C THR A 373 -19.18 4.09 17.91
N HIS A 374 -18.07 4.81 18.10
CA HIS A 374 -17.00 4.92 17.11
C HIS A 374 -16.34 3.57 16.88
N THR A 375 -16.36 3.14 15.62
CA THR A 375 -15.66 1.96 15.11
C THR A 375 -14.95 2.31 13.80
N THR A 376 -13.97 1.51 13.43
CA THR A 376 -13.26 1.62 12.15
C THR A 376 -13.53 0.39 11.29
N VAL A 377 -13.69 0.60 10.00
CA VAL A 377 -13.59 -0.45 8.98
C VAL A 377 -12.48 -0.08 8.02
N GLY A 378 -11.66 -1.04 7.59
CA GLY A 378 -10.49 -0.72 6.78
C GLY A 378 -9.46 -1.84 6.77
N SER A 379 -8.33 -1.57 6.13
CA SER A 379 -7.22 -2.51 6.02
C SER A 379 -5.89 -1.78 5.94
N THR A 380 -4.83 -2.42 6.43
CA THR A 380 -3.46 -2.04 6.10
C THR A 380 -3.03 -2.85 4.89
N VAL A 381 -2.77 -2.19 3.77
CA VAL A 381 -2.32 -2.83 2.53
C VAL A 381 -0.81 -2.69 2.42
N ASN A 382 -0.11 -3.83 2.37
CA ASN A 382 1.33 -3.85 2.12
C ASN A 382 1.61 -3.88 0.61
N VAL A 383 2.47 -2.98 0.13
CA VAL A 383 2.88 -2.90 -1.28
C VAL A 383 4.40 -3.05 -1.40
N SER A 384 4.89 -3.62 -2.50
CA SER A 384 6.32 -3.92 -2.66
C SER A 384 7.20 -2.69 -2.98
N ASN A 385 6.56 -1.57 -3.37
CA ASN A 385 7.20 -0.30 -3.66
C ASN A 385 6.20 0.88 -3.56
N THR A 386 6.67 2.00 -2.99
CA THR A 386 6.00 3.32 -2.95
C THR A 386 6.86 4.44 -3.52
N ASP A 387 8.02 4.12 -4.10
CA ASP A 387 8.95 5.11 -4.66
C ASP A 387 8.30 5.92 -5.78
N GLY A 388 8.23 7.24 -5.58
CA GLY A 388 7.72 8.16 -6.58
C GLY A 388 6.20 8.23 -6.61
N TYR A 389 5.65 8.59 -7.77
CA TYR A 389 4.22 8.90 -7.86
C TYR A 389 3.36 7.66 -8.04
N HIS A 390 2.43 7.47 -7.12
CA HIS A 390 1.38 6.48 -7.18
C HIS A 390 -0.01 7.12 -7.14
N THR A 391 -1.01 6.40 -7.62
CA THR A 391 -2.42 6.85 -7.57
C THR A 391 -3.15 6.15 -6.42
N TYR A 392 -3.54 6.91 -5.41
CA TYR A 392 -4.34 6.46 -4.28
C TYR A 392 -5.79 6.83 -4.55
N GLY A 393 -6.72 5.89 -4.38
CA GLY A 393 -8.12 6.18 -4.68
C GLY A 393 -9.11 5.38 -3.87
N LEU A 394 -10.35 5.88 -3.85
CA LEU A 394 -11.48 5.28 -3.14
C LEU A 394 -12.71 5.38 -4.03
N LEU A 395 -13.27 4.23 -4.39
CA LEU A 395 -14.63 4.13 -4.91
C LEU A 395 -15.58 3.98 -3.73
N TRP A 396 -16.39 5.01 -3.52
CA TRP A 396 -17.42 5.03 -2.50
C TRP A 396 -18.80 4.98 -3.17
N THR A 397 -19.52 3.91 -2.89
CA THR A 397 -20.90 3.66 -3.35
C THR A 397 -21.83 3.53 -2.13
N PRO A 398 -23.15 3.48 -2.31
CA PRO A 398 -24.07 3.22 -1.19
C PRO A 398 -23.80 1.90 -0.45
N ASP A 399 -23.26 0.89 -1.13
CA ASP A 399 -23.13 -0.46 -0.59
C ASP A 399 -21.68 -0.86 -0.28
N LYS A 400 -20.71 -0.27 -0.98
CA LYS A 400 -19.29 -0.64 -0.89
C LYS A 400 -18.33 0.55 -0.90
N LEU A 401 -17.27 0.40 -0.11
CA LEU A 401 -16.01 1.11 -0.19
C LEU A 401 -14.98 0.19 -0.88
N VAL A 402 -14.33 0.68 -1.93
CA VAL A 402 -13.24 -0.04 -2.60
C VAL A 402 -12.04 0.89 -2.70
N TRP A 403 -10.99 0.60 -1.94
CA TRP A 403 -9.74 1.34 -2.01
C TRP A 403 -8.85 0.79 -3.10
N THR A 404 -8.12 1.69 -3.74
CA THR A 404 -7.27 1.39 -4.89
C THR A 404 -5.87 1.94 -4.73
N TYR A 405 -4.90 1.18 -5.22
CA TYR A 405 -3.52 1.60 -5.42
C TYR A 405 -3.15 1.43 -6.88
N ASP A 406 -2.66 2.49 -7.52
CA ASP A 406 -2.45 2.59 -8.97
C ASP A 406 -3.68 2.17 -9.80
N GLY A 407 -4.86 2.55 -9.28
CA GLY A 407 -6.16 2.29 -9.91
C GLY A 407 -6.66 0.85 -9.76
N VAL A 408 -5.91 -0.04 -9.11
CA VAL A 408 -6.27 -1.45 -8.86
C VAL A 408 -6.85 -1.58 -7.46
N GLN A 409 -7.94 -2.32 -7.31
CA GLN A 409 -8.50 -2.66 -6.00
C GLN A 409 -7.43 -3.30 -5.11
N VAL A 410 -7.37 -2.86 -3.85
CA VAL A 410 -6.46 -3.44 -2.84
C VAL A 410 -7.12 -3.75 -1.50
N ALA A 411 -8.28 -3.15 -1.24
CA ALA A 411 -9.12 -3.44 -0.08
C ALA A 411 -10.57 -3.12 -0.42
N GLU A 412 -11.51 -3.81 0.23
CA GLU A 412 -12.93 -3.49 0.18
C GLU A 412 -13.60 -3.62 1.55
N ALA A 413 -14.68 -2.86 1.75
CA ALA A 413 -15.56 -2.97 2.89
C ALA A 413 -17.01 -2.64 2.47
N ALA A 414 -17.99 -3.05 3.26
CA ALA A 414 -19.35 -2.51 3.11
C ALA A 414 -19.34 -1.03 3.50
N THR A 415 -20.11 -0.19 2.79
CA THR A 415 -20.29 1.21 3.18
C THR A 415 -21.10 1.28 4.46
N PRO A 416 -20.56 1.86 5.55
CA PRO A 416 -21.31 2.06 6.78
C PRO A 416 -22.57 2.90 6.56
N SER A 417 -23.63 2.56 7.28
CA SER A 417 -24.97 3.15 7.04
C SER A 417 -25.07 4.65 7.34
N ASP A 418 -24.12 5.23 8.09
CA ASP A 418 -24.00 6.66 8.35
C ASP A 418 -23.19 7.43 7.29
N MET A 419 -22.54 6.73 6.34
CA MET A 419 -21.76 7.30 5.23
C MET A 419 -22.63 7.55 3.99
N ASN A 420 -23.59 8.48 4.12
CA ASN A 420 -24.59 8.77 3.08
C ASN A 420 -24.84 10.27 2.86
N LYS A 421 -23.93 11.13 3.31
CA LYS A 421 -24.02 12.59 3.21
C LYS A 421 -22.89 13.16 2.35
N PRO A 422 -23.01 14.36 1.78
CA PRO A 422 -21.90 14.98 1.07
C PRO A 422 -20.67 15.12 1.94
N MET A 423 -19.51 14.75 1.39
CA MET A 423 -18.22 14.93 2.03
C MET A 423 -17.30 15.78 1.16
N TYR A 424 -16.53 16.65 1.80
CA TYR A 424 -15.47 17.44 1.19
C TYR A 424 -14.13 16.72 1.33
N MET A 425 -13.16 17.08 0.50
CA MET A 425 -11.83 16.46 0.50
C MET A 425 -10.85 17.27 1.35
N LEU A 426 -9.92 16.57 1.98
CA LEU A 426 -8.77 17.11 2.67
C LEU A 426 -7.49 16.41 2.21
N VAL A 427 -6.40 17.16 2.11
CA VAL A 427 -5.06 16.62 1.91
C VAL A 427 -4.09 17.35 2.81
N ASP A 428 -3.27 16.62 3.56
CA ASP A 428 -2.34 17.21 4.51
C ASP A 428 -1.07 16.38 4.70
N LEU A 429 -0.12 17.00 5.38
CA LEU A 429 1.11 16.37 5.83
C LEU A 429 1.29 16.62 7.32
N ALA A 430 0.74 15.75 8.16
CA ALA A 430 0.95 15.80 9.60
C ALA A 430 2.39 15.43 10.00
N VAL A 431 2.76 15.80 11.22
CA VAL A 431 4.02 15.42 11.86
C VAL A 431 3.72 14.93 13.27
N GLY A 432 4.24 13.77 13.66
CA GLY A 432 3.95 13.22 14.98
C GLY A 432 2.74 12.30 15.00
N GLY A 433 1.99 12.34 16.11
CA GLY A 433 0.85 11.46 16.33
C GLY A 433 1.22 9.97 16.21
N GLN A 434 0.47 9.23 15.40
CA GLN A 434 0.73 7.80 15.19
C GLN A 434 2.04 7.53 14.41
N ALA A 435 2.52 8.50 13.62
CA ALA A 435 3.84 8.41 13.01
C ALA A 435 4.99 8.63 14.02
N GLY A 436 4.71 9.14 15.22
CA GLY A 436 5.72 9.43 16.24
C GLY A 436 6.59 10.65 15.92
N ALA A 437 7.40 11.08 16.89
CA ALA A 437 8.23 12.27 16.72
C ALA A 437 9.39 12.00 15.71
N PRO A 438 9.67 12.95 14.79
CA PRO A 438 10.81 12.84 13.89
C PRO A 438 12.13 12.76 14.67
N PRO A 439 12.93 11.69 14.51
CA PRO A 439 14.13 11.48 15.32
C PRO A 439 15.25 12.49 15.03
N ASP A 440 15.26 13.08 13.84
CA ASP A 440 16.23 14.09 13.39
C ASP A 440 15.62 15.51 13.36
N HIS A 441 14.43 15.69 13.94
CA HIS A 441 13.68 16.94 13.92
C HIS A 441 13.42 17.49 12.51
N LEU A 442 13.23 16.62 11.51
CA LEU A 442 13.08 16.99 10.10
C LEU A 442 14.25 17.87 9.62
N ALA A 443 15.48 17.45 9.93
CA ALA A 443 16.70 18.10 9.46
C ALA A 443 16.69 18.29 7.93
N THR A 444 16.08 17.33 7.22
CA THR A 444 15.56 17.54 5.87
C THR A 444 14.03 17.63 5.94
N PRO A 445 13.42 18.70 5.38
CA PRO A 445 11.96 18.82 5.34
C PRO A 445 11.30 17.61 4.68
N ALA A 446 10.19 17.16 5.24
CA ALA A 446 9.35 16.15 4.60
C ALA A 446 8.50 16.84 3.52
N GLN A 447 8.42 16.23 2.34
CA GLN A 447 7.72 16.80 1.19
C GLN A 447 6.75 15.78 0.60
N MET A 448 5.46 16.10 0.63
CA MET A 448 4.43 15.40 -0.10
C MET A 448 4.20 16.12 -1.42
N LYS A 449 4.39 15.43 -2.55
CA LYS A 449 4.25 16.00 -3.88
C LYS A 449 3.03 15.42 -4.56
N ILE A 450 2.15 16.27 -5.05
CA ILE A 450 0.85 15.90 -5.59
C ILE A 450 0.79 16.39 -7.03
N ASP A 451 0.59 15.45 -7.96
CA ASP A 451 0.42 15.71 -9.39
C ASP A 451 -1.01 16.18 -9.68
N TYR A 452 -2.01 15.45 -9.18
CA TYR A 452 -3.41 15.85 -9.31
C TYR A 452 -4.27 15.30 -8.17
N ILE A 453 -5.42 15.95 -7.96
CA ILE A 453 -6.56 15.40 -7.22
C ILE A 453 -7.80 15.47 -8.10
N HIS A 454 -8.46 14.33 -8.30
CA HIS A 454 -9.68 14.20 -9.10
C HIS A 454 -10.80 13.55 -8.29
N ALA A 455 -12.03 13.96 -8.61
CA ALA A 455 -13.22 13.24 -8.18
C ALA A 455 -14.16 13.03 -9.36
N TYR A 456 -14.88 11.91 -9.33
CA TYR A 456 -15.81 11.51 -10.38
C TYR A 456 -17.15 11.11 -9.77
N THR A 457 -18.24 11.53 -10.39
CA THR A 457 -19.57 11.01 -10.11
C THR A 457 -19.81 9.69 -10.83
N LEU A 458 -20.59 8.82 -10.20
CA LEU A 458 -21.05 7.55 -10.75
C LEU A 458 -22.33 7.78 -11.55
N ASN A 459 -22.49 7.08 -12.68
CA ASN A 459 -23.76 7.07 -13.39
C ASN A 459 -24.87 6.31 -12.61
N ASP A 460 -26.14 6.53 -12.96
CA ASP A 460 -27.30 5.93 -12.27
C ASP A 460 -27.21 4.38 -12.18
N LEU A 461 -26.61 3.72 -13.18
CA LEU A 461 -26.42 2.27 -13.20
C LEU A 461 -25.36 1.81 -12.19
N GLN A 462 -24.26 2.55 -12.03
CA GLN A 462 -23.23 2.27 -11.02
C GLN A 462 -23.70 2.60 -9.60
N GLN A 463 -24.69 3.49 -9.45
CA GLN A 463 -25.38 3.71 -8.18
C GLN A 463 -26.41 2.60 -7.85
N SER A 464 -26.99 1.93 -8.86
CA SER A 464 -28.06 0.94 -8.67
C SER A 464 -27.64 -0.54 -8.78
N HIS A 465 -26.53 -0.87 -9.45
CA HIS A 465 -26.16 -2.26 -9.79
C HIS A 465 -25.60 -3.10 -8.63
N LEU A 466 -25.58 -2.59 -7.40
CA LEU A 466 -25.28 -3.39 -6.21
C LEU A 466 -26.56 -3.84 -5.46
N SER A 467 -27.74 -3.42 -5.93
CA SER A 467 -29.04 -3.88 -5.40
C SER A 467 -29.48 -5.29 -5.85
N THR A 468 -28.70 -5.99 -6.68
CA THR A 468 -29.10 -7.30 -7.24
C THR A 468 -27.98 -8.35 -7.28
N THR A 469 -27.30 -8.64 -6.17
CA THR A 469 -26.64 -9.95 -5.95
C THR A 469 -26.56 -10.30 -4.47
N ALA A 470 -27.70 -10.46 -3.81
CA ALA A 470 -27.83 -11.25 -2.58
C ALA A 470 -29.31 -11.57 -2.29
N GLU A 471 -30.01 -12.18 -3.25
CA GLU A 471 -31.07 -13.10 -2.84
C GLU A 471 -30.38 -14.35 -2.29
N HIS A 472 -30.18 -14.38 -0.98
CA HIS A 472 -30.06 -15.61 -0.24
C HIS A 472 -31.33 -16.44 -0.49
N ALA A 473 -31.23 -17.42 -1.38
CA ALA A 473 -32.21 -18.49 -1.48
C ALA A 473 -31.82 -19.63 -0.51
N VAL A 474 -32.50 -19.62 0.64
CA VAL A 474 -32.73 -20.67 1.66
C VAL A 474 -31.53 -21.28 2.38
#